data_AF-A0A545U261-F1
#
_entry.id   AF-A0A545U261-F1
#
_cell.length_a   1.000
_cell.length_b   1.000
_cell.length_c   1.000
_cell.angle_alpha   90.00
_cell.angle_beta   90.00
_cell.angle_gamma   90.00
#
_symmetry.space_group_name_H-M   'P 1'
#
loop_
_entity.id
_entity.type
_entity.pdbx_description
1 polymer ?
#
loop_
_entity_poly.entity_id
_entity_poly.type
_entity_poly.pdbx_seq_one_letter_code
_entity_poly.pdbx_strand_id
1 'polypeptide(L)'
;MNAATLPGLMLAILVFALGAARPSVASEDAEASFTRYQQAIEVTKQCLQIGFSDGEYERMGEIINEKVGHKVGAKRLSLLLAAQKDARNLVESEGCDSSQAQELIKIYDAELK
;
A
#
# COMPACT_ATOMS: atom_id res chain seq x y z
N MET A 1 39.56 -7.97 -49.10
CA MET A 1 38.81 -8.83 -50.04
C MET A 1 38.03 -9.83 -49.20
N ASN A 2 36.72 -10.02 -49.23
CA ASN A 2 35.56 -9.39 -49.87
C ASN A 2 34.36 -9.65 -48.93
N ALA A 3 33.31 -8.86 -49.11
CA ALA A 3 32.12 -8.80 -48.29
C ALA A 3 31.01 -9.79 -48.72
N ALA A 4 30.00 -9.87 -47.84
CA ALA A 4 28.56 -10.04 -48.07
C ALA A 4 27.97 -11.47 -48.21
N THR A 5 26.98 -11.76 -47.36
CA THR A 5 25.56 -12.07 -47.74
C THR A 5 24.64 -12.05 -46.50
N LEU A 6 23.74 -11.06 -46.44
CA LEU A 6 22.44 -11.00 -45.71
C LEU A 6 21.35 -11.75 -46.54
N PRO A 7 20.02 -11.75 -46.25
CA PRO A 7 19.18 -11.67 -45.02
C PRO A 7 17.97 -12.67 -45.01
N GLY A 8 17.10 -12.61 -43.99
CA GLY A 8 15.68 -13.07 -44.01
C GLY A 8 15.45 -14.48 -43.43
N LEU A 9 14.37 -14.83 -42.72
CA LEU A 9 13.04 -14.25 -42.54
C LEU A 9 12.41 -14.86 -41.26
N MET A 10 11.47 -14.13 -40.67
CA MET A 10 10.57 -14.40 -39.54
C MET A 10 10.10 -15.84 -39.26
N LEU A 11 9.84 -16.18 -37.99
CA LEU A 11 8.50 -16.63 -37.55
C LEU A 11 8.31 -16.51 -36.03
N ALA A 12 7.33 -15.71 -35.63
CA ALA A 12 6.79 -15.67 -34.28
C ALA A 12 5.99 -16.95 -34.01
N ILE A 13 6.17 -17.57 -32.85
CA ILE A 13 5.19 -18.50 -32.28
C ILE A 13 4.82 -17.98 -30.90
N LEU A 14 3.67 -17.31 -30.85
CA LEU A 14 2.87 -17.17 -29.64
C LEU A 14 2.43 -18.55 -29.18
N VAL A 15 2.85 -18.99 -28.00
CA VAL A 15 2.12 -20.00 -27.23
C VAL A 15 1.57 -19.32 -25.98
N PHE A 16 0.28 -19.03 -26.05
CA PHE A 16 -0.57 -18.73 -24.92
C PHE A 16 -0.54 -19.93 -23.95
N ALA A 17 0.05 -19.72 -22.77
CA ALA A 17 -0.36 -20.44 -21.57
C ALA A 17 -1.29 -19.52 -20.76
N LEU A 18 -2.54 -19.42 -21.19
CA LEU A 18 -3.65 -19.07 -20.31
C LEU A 18 -3.78 -20.21 -19.29
N GLY A 19 -3.79 -19.89 -18.00
CA GLY A 19 -4.34 -20.81 -17.00
C GLY A 19 -3.44 -21.18 -15.83
N ALA A 20 -2.99 -20.19 -15.06
CA ALA A 20 -3.12 -20.28 -13.62
C ALA A 20 -3.55 -18.90 -13.13
N ALA A 21 -4.84 -18.75 -12.86
CA ALA A 21 -5.28 -17.72 -11.94
C ALA A 21 -4.37 -17.80 -10.71
N ARG A 22 -3.77 -16.68 -10.31
CA ARG A 22 -3.25 -16.52 -8.95
C ARG A 22 -4.32 -15.79 -8.14
N PRO A 23 -5.36 -16.45 -7.60
CA PRO A 23 -6.33 -15.76 -6.76
C PRO A 23 -5.85 -15.82 -5.31
N SER A 24 -5.04 -14.84 -4.86
CA SER A 24 -4.91 -14.48 -3.42
C SER A 24 -3.82 -13.46 -3.10
N VAL A 25 -2.69 -13.46 -3.81
CA VAL A 25 -1.55 -12.60 -3.45
C VAL A 25 -1.90 -11.10 -3.52
N ALA A 26 -2.66 -10.71 -4.54
CA ALA A 26 -3.04 -9.30 -4.72
C ALA A 26 -4.00 -8.75 -3.64
N SER A 27 -4.74 -9.60 -2.92
CA SER A 27 -5.58 -9.16 -1.81
C SER A 27 -4.79 -9.05 -0.50
N GLU A 28 -3.86 -9.98 -0.25
CA GLU A 28 -3.00 -9.93 0.95
C GLU A 28 -2.09 -8.69 0.92
N ASP A 29 -1.50 -8.38 -0.23
CA ASP A 29 -0.70 -7.17 -0.42
C ASP A 29 -1.54 -5.89 -0.21
N ALA A 30 -2.80 -5.91 -0.64
CA ALA A 30 -3.73 -4.79 -0.47
C ALA A 30 -4.15 -4.62 0.99
N GLU A 31 -4.42 -5.72 1.72
CA GLU A 31 -4.73 -5.71 3.15
C GLU A 31 -3.54 -5.18 3.98
N ALA A 32 -2.32 -5.61 3.66
CA ALA A 32 -1.10 -5.14 4.31
C ALA A 32 -0.86 -3.64 4.05
N SER A 33 -0.99 -3.21 2.79
CA SER A 33 -0.84 -1.80 2.41
C SER A 33 -1.90 -0.93 3.09
N PHE A 34 -3.16 -1.37 3.10
CA PHE A 34 -4.25 -0.70 3.82
C PHE A 34 -3.91 -0.52 5.30
N THR A 35 -3.48 -1.60 5.96
CA THR A 35 -3.10 -1.58 7.38
C THR A 35 -1.99 -0.57 7.64
N ARG A 36 -0.95 -0.54 6.80
CA ARG A 36 0.18 0.39 6.93
C ARG A 36 -0.26 1.85 6.80
N TYR A 37 -1.16 2.18 5.86
CA TYR A 37 -1.69 3.54 5.74
C TYR A 37 -2.55 3.94 6.93
N GLN A 38 -3.39 3.03 7.44
CA GLN A 38 -4.19 3.32 8.64
C GLN A 38 -3.32 3.51 9.88
N GLN A 39 -2.22 2.75 10.01
CA GLN A 39 -1.21 2.98 11.05
C GLN A 39 -0.55 4.36 10.89
N ALA A 40 -0.21 4.77 9.66
CA ALA A 40 0.39 6.08 9.40
C ALA A 40 -0.51 7.24 9.85
N ILE A 41 -1.81 7.17 9.56
CA ILE A 41 -2.80 8.15 10.02
C ILE A 41 -2.84 8.20 11.56
N GLU A 42 -2.98 7.04 12.19
CA GLU A 42 -3.18 6.97 13.65
C GLU A 42 -1.92 7.36 14.43
N VAL A 43 -0.73 6.95 13.98
CA VAL A 43 0.56 7.40 14.56
C VAL A 43 0.71 8.90 14.42
N THR A 44 0.41 9.45 13.24
CA THR A 44 0.53 10.91 13.01
C THR A 44 -0.43 11.69 13.92
N LYS A 45 -1.68 11.23 14.03
CA LYS A 45 -2.68 11.82 14.92
C LYS A 45 -2.16 11.92 16.36
N GLN A 46 -1.59 10.83 16.87
CA GLN A 46 -1.07 10.75 18.23
C GLN A 46 0.23 11.53 18.42
N CYS A 47 1.20 11.36 17.52
CA CYS A 47 2.52 11.95 17.69
C CYS A 47 2.55 13.46 17.44
N LEU A 48 1.70 13.95 16.53
CA LEU A 48 1.57 15.38 16.27
C LEU A 48 0.45 16.05 17.07
N GLN A 49 -0.31 15.28 17.85
CA GLN A 49 -1.45 15.76 18.65
C GLN A 49 -2.46 16.55 17.80
N ILE A 50 -2.73 16.06 16.59
CA ILE A 50 -3.68 16.67 15.65
C ILE A 50 -4.97 15.86 15.58
N GLY A 51 -6.05 16.49 15.13
CA GLY A 51 -7.27 15.80 14.72
C GLY A 51 -7.49 16.01 13.23
N PHE A 52 -8.17 15.05 12.59
CA PHE A 52 -8.64 15.19 11.21
C PHE A 52 -10.15 15.41 11.20
N SER A 53 -10.61 16.31 10.35
CA SER A 53 -12.01 16.49 10.02
C SER A 53 -12.54 15.32 9.19
N ASP A 54 -13.86 15.20 9.10
CA ASP A 54 -14.50 14.16 8.28
C ASP A 54 -14.08 14.24 6.81
N GLY A 55 -13.93 15.46 6.26
CA GLY A 55 -13.48 15.66 4.88
C GLY A 55 -12.02 15.28 4.64
N GLU A 56 -11.16 15.41 5.66
CA GLU A 56 -9.77 14.91 5.60
C GLU A 56 -9.74 13.38 5.65
N TYR A 57 -10.54 12.75 6.51
CA TYR A 57 -10.68 11.30 6.54
C TYR A 57 -11.24 10.74 5.23
N GLU A 58 -12.22 11.40 4.62
CA GLU A 58 -12.78 11.01 3.33
C GLU A 58 -11.71 11.06 2.23
N ARG A 59 -10.98 12.18 2.11
CA ARG A 59 -9.89 12.34 1.14
C ARG A 59 -8.80 11.29 1.32
N MET A 60 -8.32 11.08 2.55
CA MET A 60 -7.31 10.05 2.82
C MET A 60 -7.87 8.65 2.49
N GLY A 61 -9.15 8.40 2.79
CA GLY A 61 -9.84 7.16 2.45
C GLY A 61 -9.88 6.88 0.95
N GLU A 62 -10.14 7.90 0.13
CA GLU A 62 -10.09 7.82 -1.34
C GLU A 62 -8.68 7.49 -1.85
N ILE A 63 -7.67 8.23 -1.39
CA ILE A 63 -6.27 7.99 -1.75
C ILE A 63 -5.85 6.55 -1.41
N ILE A 64 -6.19 6.09 -0.20
CA ILE A 64 -5.87 4.72 0.23
C ILE A 64 -6.61 3.70 -0.64
N ASN A 65 -7.87 3.95 -1.00
CA ASN A 65 -8.64 3.06 -1.87
C ASN A 65 -8.00 2.87 -3.23
N GLU A 66 -7.51 3.95 -3.84
CA GLU A 66 -6.78 3.91 -5.10
C GLU A 66 -5.48 3.12 -4.97
N LYS A 67 -4.69 3.40 -3.92
CA LYS A 67 -3.40 2.73 -3.67
C LYS A 67 -3.55 1.22 -3.45
N VAL A 68 -4.64 0.79 -2.81
CA VAL A 68 -4.92 -0.64 -2.59
C VAL A 68 -5.79 -1.26 -3.70
N GLY A 69 -6.07 -0.51 -4.77
CA GLY A 69 -6.85 -0.94 -5.92
C GLY A 69 -8.26 -1.42 -5.56
N HIS A 70 -8.85 -0.88 -4.49
CA HIS A 70 -10.15 -1.26 -3.93
C HIS A 70 -10.27 -2.74 -3.48
N LYS A 71 -9.16 -3.43 -3.16
CA LYS A 71 -9.15 -4.90 -2.92
C LYS A 71 -9.30 -5.37 -1.47
N VAL A 72 -9.46 -4.47 -0.49
CA VAL A 72 -9.48 -4.81 0.96
C VAL A 72 -10.77 -5.55 1.40
N GLY A 73 -11.84 -5.48 0.60
CA GLY A 73 -13.04 -6.30 0.78
C GLY A 73 -13.68 -6.23 2.18
N ALA A 74 -14.26 -7.35 2.63
CA ALA A 74 -15.04 -7.41 3.87
C ALA A 74 -14.23 -7.22 5.16
N LYS A 75 -12.90 -7.42 5.13
CA LYS A 75 -12.04 -7.30 6.32
C LYS A 75 -11.67 -5.85 6.67
N ARG A 76 -12.10 -4.89 5.86
CA ARG A 76 -11.69 -3.49 6.00
C ARG A 76 -11.87 -2.93 7.41
N LEU A 77 -13.03 -3.16 8.04
CA LEU A 77 -13.29 -2.70 9.40
C LEU A 77 -12.35 -3.37 10.42
N SER A 78 -12.18 -4.69 10.34
CA SER A 78 -11.28 -5.40 11.25
C SER A 78 -9.81 -4.95 11.11
N LEU A 79 -9.35 -4.71 9.87
CA LEU A 79 -7.99 -4.24 9.61
C LEU A 79 -7.78 -2.80 10.10
N LEU A 80 -8.79 -1.94 9.94
CA LEU A 80 -8.75 -0.57 10.47
C LEU A 80 -8.59 -0.58 11.99
N LEU A 81 -9.42 -1.36 12.69
CA LEU A 81 -9.38 -1.45 14.15
C LEU A 81 -8.05 -2.04 14.66
N ALA A 82 -7.52 -3.05 13.95
CA ALA A 82 -6.22 -3.64 14.26
C ALA A 82 -5.09 -2.61 14.04
N ALA A 83 -5.07 -1.95 12.88
CA ALA A 83 -4.09 -0.90 12.56
C ALA A 83 -4.05 0.20 13.62
N GLN A 84 -5.22 0.68 14.05
CA GLN A 84 -5.31 1.72 15.08
C GLN A 84 -4.80 1.24 16.44
N LYS A 85 -5.09 -0.02 16.81
CA LYS A 85 -4.59 -0.62 18.04
C LYS A 85 -3.06 -0.76 17.99
N ASP A 86 -2.53 -1.26 16.89
CA ASP A 86 -1.09 -1.46 16.73
C ASP A 86 -0.33 -0.14 16.71
N ALA A 87 -0.89 0.90 16.07
CA ALA A 87 -0.34 2.25 16.10
C ALA A 87 -0.30 2.84 17.51
N ARG A 88 -1.38 2.70 18.30
CA ARG A 88 -1.39 3.09 19.73
C ARG A 88 -0.31 2.36 20.50
N ASN A 89 -0.26 1.03 20.38
CA ASN A 89 0.73 0.22 21.08
C ASN A 89 2.15 0.65 20.72
N LEU A 90 2.45 0.89 19.44
CA LEU A 90 3.75 1.36 18.98
C LEU A 90 4.14 2.69 19.64
N VAL A 91 3.25 3.67 19.63
CA VAL A 91 3.51 4.99 20.23
C VAL A 91 3.67 4.87 21.76
N GLU A 92 2.86 4.05 22.41
CA GLU A 92 2.95 3.82 23.86
C GLU A 92 4.23 3.08 24.27
N SER A 93 4.69 2.10 23.48
CA SER A 93 5.83 1.25 23.84
C SER A 93 7.17 1.81 23.39
N GLU A 94 7.23 2.43 22.21
CA GLU A 94 8.48 2.89 21.60
C GLU A 94 8.61 4.41 21.52
N GLY A 95 7.50 5.12 21.66
CA GLY A 95 7.46 6.57 21.53
C GLY A 95 7.46 7.07 20.09
N CYS A 96 7.17 8.35 19.93
CA CYS A 96 7.07 9.00 18.63
C CYS A 96 8.40 9.19 17.90
N ASP A 97 9.52 9.19 18.63
CA ASP A 97 10.85 9.31 18.05
C ASP A 97 11.43 7.96 17.60
N SER A 98 10.67 6.86 17.78
CA SER A 98 11.11 5.55 17.30
C SER A 98 11.23 5.54 15.78
N SER A 99 12.19 4.76 15.27
CA SER A 99 12.40 4.66 13.83
C SER A 99 11.14 4.22 13.07
N GLN A 100 10.35 3.34 13.69
CA GLN A 100 9.10 2.85 13.11
C GLN A 100 8.00 3.91 13.12
N ALA A 101 7.85 4.66 14.23
CA ALA A 101 6.90 5.77 14.29
C ALA A 101 7.24 6.85 13.25
N GLN A 102 8.52 7.21 13.13
CA GLN A 102 9.00 8.20 12.16
C GLN A 102 8.80 7.76 10.71
N GLU A 103 8.97 6.46 10.41
CA GLU A 103 8.67 5.91 9.09
C GLU A 103 7.18 6.04 8.73
N LEU A 104 6.29 5.79 9.70
CA LEU A 104 4.85 5.92 9.51
C LEU A 104 4.42 7.39 9.32
N ILE A 105 5.03 8.32 10.06
CA ILE A 105 4.80 9.77 9.87
C ILE A 105 5.24 10.21 8.47
N LYS A 106 6.40 9.73 7.97
CA LYS A 106 6.85 10.05 6.60
C LYS A 106 5.88 9.55 5.54
N ILE A 107 5.28 8.38 5.73
CA ILE A 107 4.27 7.86 4.80
C ILE A 107 3.05 8.78 4.77
N TYR A 108 2.59 9.23 5.94
CA TYR A 108 1.50 10.19 6.01
C TYR A 108 1.85 11.49 5.26
N ASP A 109 3.01 12.09 5.55
CA ASP A 109 3.41 13.37 4.93
C ASP A 109 3.64 13.25 3.42
N ALA A 110 4.14 12.11 2.94
CA ALA A 110 4.46 11.92 1.53
C ALA A 110 3.25 11.50 0.68
N GLU A 111 2.27 10.81 1.28
CA GLU A 111 1.25 10.10 0.51
C GLU A 111 -0.19 10.47 0.88
N LEU A 112 -0.45 11.06 2.04
CA LEU A 112 -1.82 11.24 2.57
C LEU A 112 -2.21 12.69 2.90
N LYS A 113 -1.23 13.59 3.06
CA LYS A 113 -1.43 15.02 3.36
C LYS A 113 -1.82 15.83 2.13
#